data_AF-A0A1B0DE56-F1
#
_entry.id   AF-A0A1B0DE56-F1
#
_cell.length_a   1.000
_cell.length_b   1.000
_cell.length_c   1.000
_cell.angle_alpha   90.00
_cell.angle_beta   90.00
_cell.angle_gamma   90.00
#
_symmetry.space_group_name_H-M   'P 1'
#
loop_
_entity.id
_entity.type
_entity.pdbx_description
1 polymer ?
#
loop_
_entity_poly.entity_id
_entity_poly.type
_entity_poly.pdbx_seq_one_letter_code
_entity_poly.pdbx_strand_id
1 'polypeptide(L)'
;NSPDAPLPTYRPKDQTVQLGHTARFYCEAFVGNLGLPDVKSDISWYRVYERDQEAIPDDQQKVIRREDNQNIGAILELTNVDVKSYGRYMCRIEMGNSAHRLEMSAWLFGPPIKAEDSSSALLQFLAIFLACLAFLALLTVYRYAPTWRQINRKNSNQCRMDPAEKFNIPTRP
;
A
#
# COMPACT_ATOMS: atom_id res chain seq x y z
N ASN A 1 -8.58 -12.62 50.42
CA ASN A 1 -7.67 -12.31 49.30
C ASN A 1 -8.38 -12.65 48.00
N SER A 2 -8.57 -11.65 47.14
CA SER A 2 -9.07 -11.86 45.77
C SER A 2 -7.91 -12.37 44.91
N PRO A 3 -8.12 -13.31 43.97
CA PRO A 3 -7.07 -13.67 43.02
C PRO A 3 -6.66 -12.45 42.19
N ASP A 4 -5.37 -12.32 41.89
CA ASP A 4 -4.85 -11.24 41.05
C ASP A 4 -5.31 -11.42 39.60
N ALA A 5 -5.45 -10.31 38.87
CA ALA A 5 -5.84 -10.35 37.47
C ALA A 5 -4.73 -11.00 36.59
N PRO A 6 -5.10 -11.71 35.50
CA PRO A 6 -4.13 -12.28 34.58
C PRO A 6 -3.18 -11.20 34.02
N LEU A 7 -1.89 -11.51 33.95
CA LEU A 7 -0.86 -10.60 33.44
C LEU A 7 -0.31 -11.10 32.09
N PRO A 8 -0.33 -10.29 31.02
CA PRO A 8 0.13 -10.71 29.71
C PRO A 8 1.64 -10.95 29.71
N THR A 9 2.06 -12.16 29.35
CA THR A 9 3.47 -12.54 29.13
C THR A 9 3.82 -12.53 27.65
N TYR A 10 2.85 -12.84 26.78
CA TYR A 10 3.00 -12.71 25.33
C TYR A 10 1.74 -12.10 24.69
N ARG A 11 1.92 -10.98 23.98
CA ARG A 11 0.85 -10.33 23.21
C ARG A 11 0.90 -10.77 21.75
N PRO A 12 -0.26 -11.10 21.14
CA PRO A 12 -0.32 -11.39 19.72
C PRO A 12 0.07 -10.15 18.91
N LYS A 13 0.59 -10.39 17.70
CA LYS A 13 1.05 -9.34 16.79
C LYS A 13 0.21 -9.33 15.53
N ASP A 14 0.03 -8.13 15.00
CA ASP A 14 -0.58 -7.94 13.70
C ASP A 14 0.25 -8.64 12.61
N GLN A 15 -0.43 -9.22 11.62
CA GLN A 15 0.23 -9.92 10.52
C GLN A 15 -0.48 -9.68 9.19
N THR A 16 0.31 -9.69 8.12
CA THR A 16 -0.19 -9.63 6.75
C THR A 16 0.01 -10.98 6.09
N VAL A 17 -1.07 -11.61 5.66
CA VAL A 17 -1.05 -12.96 5.09
C VAL A 17 -1.81 -12.96 3.77
N GLN A 18 -1.28 -13.66 2.77
CA GLN A 18 -1.92 -13.79 1.47
C GLN A 18 -3.07 -14.80 1.50
N LEU A 19 -3.98 -14.68 0.54
CA LEU A 19 -5.04 -15.67 0.36
C LEU A 19 -4.46 -17.08 0.17
N GLY A 20 -5.14 -18.09 0.69
CA GLY A 20 -4.74 -19.50 0.62
C GLY A 20 -3.61 -19.90 1.57
N HIS A 21 -2.97 -18.95 2.25
CA HIS A 21 -1.88 -19.24 3.19
C HIS A 21 -2.41 -19.47 4.61
N THR A 22 -1.50 -19.87 5.51
CA THR A 22 -1.82 -20.06 6.92
C THR A 22 -1.41 -18.84 7.74
N ALA A 23 -2.32 -18.34 8.57
CA ALA A 23 -2.01 -17.34 9.59
C ALA A 23 -1.95 -18.02 10.96
N ARG A 24 -0.98 -17.64 11.80
CA ARG A 24 -0.85 -18.17 13.16
C ARG A 24 -0.73 -17.04 14.16
N PHE A 25 -1.60 -17.02 15.17
CA PHE A 25 -1.51 -16.11 16.30
C PHE A 25 -1.13 -16.87 17.57
N TYR A 26 -0.48 -16.17 18.49
CA TYR A 26 -0.15 -16.69 19.80
C TYR A 26 -0.36 -15.62 20.87
N CYS A 27 -0.94 -16.01 21.99
CA CYS A 27 -1.09 -15.19 23.18
C CYS A 27 -0.74 -16.03 24.41
N GLU A 28 -0.28 -15.36 25.46
CA GLU A 28 0.03 -15.99 26.74
C GLU A 28 -0.10 -15.00 27.89
N ALA A 29 -0.51 -15.52 29.05
CA ALA A 29 -0.52 -14.79 30.29
C ALA A 29 -0.13 -15.67 31.48
N PHE A 30 0.43 -14.98 32.48
CA PHE A 30 0.60 -15.49 33.82
C PHE A 30 -0.72 -15.33 34.58
N VAL A 31 -1.22 -16.45 35.10
CA VAL A 31 -2.47 -16.57 35.87
C VAL A 31 -2.19 -16.94 37.34
N GLY A 32 -0.93 -17.22 37.69
CA GLY A 32 -0.51 -17.54 39.04
C GLY A 32 -0.98 -18.91 39.54
N ASN A 33 -0.56 -19.26 40.76
CA ASN A 33 -1.10 -20.44 41.44
C ASN A 33 -2.40 -20.09 42.12
N LEU A 34 -3.49 -20.55 41.54
CA LEU A 34 -4.80 -20.52 42.15
C LEU A 34 -4.85 -21.63 43.21
N GLY A 35 -4.28 -21.36 44.38
CA GLY A 35 -4.26 -22.29 45.54
C GLY A 35 -5.64 -22.59 46.13
N LEU A 36 -6.70 -22.38 45.36
CA LEU A 36 -8.09 -22.65 45.68
C LEU A 36 -8.64 -23.63 44.63
N PRO A 37 -9.26 -24.76 45.05
CA PRO A 37 -9.70 -25.82 44.13
C PRO A 37 -10.77 -25.37 43.13
N ASP A 38 -11.44 -24.26 43.42
CA ASP A 38 -12.62 -23.80 42.66
C ASP A 38 -12.29 -22.71 41.62
N VAL A 39 -11.06 -22.20 41.59
CA VAL A 39 -10.67 -21.13 40.65
C VAL A 39 -9.90 -21.74 39.49
N LYS A 40 -10.51 -21.74 38.31
CA LYS A 40 -9.89 -22.17 37.05
C LYS A 40 -9.63 -20.97 36.15
N SER A 41 -8.61 -21.09 35.31
CA SER A 41 -8.31 -20.15 34.25
C SER A 41 -8.54 -20.79 32.90
N ASP A 42 -9.28 -20.08 32.05
CA ASP A 42 -9.60 -20.50 30.69
C ASP A 42 -9.10 -19.46 29.70
N ILE A 43 -8.73 -19.93 28.51
CA ILE A 43 -8.24 -19.10 27.42
C ILE A 43 -8.94 -19.52 26.12
N SER A 44 -9.44 -18.54 25.39
CA SER A 44 -10.13 -18.78 24.12
C SER A 44 -9.88 -17.65 23.13
N TRP A 45 -9.83 -18.03 21.86
CA TRP A 45 -9.81 -17.08 20.75
C TRP A 45 -11.21 -16.69 20.29
N TYR A 46 -11.35 -15.43 19.93
CA TYR A 46 -12.57 -14.86 19.38
C TYR A 46 -12.23 -14.06 18.13
N ARG A 47 -13.13 -14.10 17.17
CA ARG A 47 -13.16 -13.12 16.10
C ARG A 47 -14.03 -11.95 16.53
N VAL A 48 -13.54 -10.73 16.28
CA VAL A 48 -14.22 -9.51 16.73
C VAL A 48 -14.74 -8.73 15.55
N TYR A 49 -16.05 -8.45 15.58
CA TYR A 49 -16.76 -7.59 14.65
C TYR A 49 -17.13 -6.26 15.37
N GLU A 50 -17.78 -5.33 14.68
CA GLU A 50 -18.11 -4.01 15.25
C GLU A 50 -19.06 -4.09 16.46
N ARG A 51 -20.00 -5.04 16.44
CA ARG A 51 -21.06 -5.17 17.47
C ARG A 51 -21.10 -6.53 18.15
N ASP A 52 -20.28 -7.47 17.70
CA ASP A 52 -20.35 -8.85 18.15
C ASP A 52 -18.98 -9.52 18.15
N GLN A 53 -18.90 -10.66 18.82
CA GLN A 53 -17.74 -11.52 18.87
C GLN A 53 -18.17 -12.98 18.67
N GLU A 54 -17.39 -13.69 17.88
CA GLU A 54 -17.64 -15.09 17.56
C GLU A 54 -16.52 -15.93 18.13
N ALA A 55 -16.85 -16.95 18.91
CA ALA A 55 -15.86 -17.87 19.45
C ALA A 55 -15.24 -18.67 18.31
N ILE A 56 -13.91 -18.76 18.29
CA ILE A 56 -13.22 -19.62 17.32
C ILE A 56 -13.41 -21.08 17.75
N PRO A 57 -13.76 -21.98 16.81
CA PRO A 57 -13.85 -23.41 17.07
C PRO A 57 -12.57 -24.02 17.66
N ASP A 58 -12.73 -25.02 18.53
CA ASP A 58 -11.63 -25.68 19.25
C ASP A 58 -10.65 -26.43 18.33
N ASP A 59 -11.04 -26.79 17.11
CA ASP A 59 -10.17 -27.43 16.13
C ASP A 59 -9.15 -26.47 15.49
N GLN A 60 -9.40 -25.17 15.58
CA GLN A 60 -8.52 -24.11 15.07
C GLN A 60 -7.64 -23.48 16.15
N GLN A 61 -7.84 -23.84 17.42
CA GLN A 61 -7.05 -23.33 18.53
C GLN A 61 -6.44 -24.44 19.38
N LYS A 62 -5.27 -24.18 19.93
CA LYS A 62 -4.56 -25.10 20.80
C LYS A 62 -4.14 -24.39 22.08
N VAL A 63 -4.72 -24.81 23.19
CA VAL A 63 -4.36 -24.35 24.52
C VAL A 63 -3.04 -24.99 24.96
N ILE A 64 -2.18 -24.18 25.57
CA ILE A 64 -0.86 -24.55 26.10
C ILE A 64 -0.82 -24.10 27.55
N ARG A 65 -0.45 -25.00 28.45
CA ARG A 65 -0.22 -24.69 29.87
C ARG A 65 1.22 -25.04 30.24
N ARG A 66 1.87 -24.19 31.03
CA ARG A 66 3.26 -24.34 31.49
C ARG A 66 3.36 -23.98 32.97
N GLU A 67 4.47 -24.38 33.59
CA GLU A 67 4.83 -24.00 34.97
C GLU A 67 3.68 -24.30 35.96
N ASP A 68 3.26 -25.57 36.04
CA ASP A 68 2.18 -26.02 36.93
C ASP A 68 0.84 -25.25 36.75
N ASN A 69 0.51 -24.93 35.51
CA ASN A 69 -0.67 -24.15 35.10
C ASN A 69 -0.66 -22.68 35.54
N GLN A 70 0.48 -22.15 35.98
CA GLN A 70 0.63 -20.72 36.29
C GLN A 70 0.74 -19.86 35.04
N ASN A 71 1.12 -20.46 33.90
CA ASN A 71 1.14 -19.81 32.61
C ASN A 71 0.19 -20.52 31.64
N ILE A 72 -0.71 -19.75 31.03
CA ILE A 72 -1.69 -20.22 30.05
C ILE A 72 -1.55 -19.44 28.75
N GLY A 73 -1.47 -20.15 27.64
CA GLY A 73 -1.39 -19.58 26.31
C GLY A 73 -2.22 -20.36 25.31
N ALA A 74 -2.45 -19.75 24.15
CA ALA A 74 -3.23 -20.37 23.09
C ALA A 74 -2.65 -19.98 21.72
N ILE A 75 -2.48 -21.00 20.87
CA ILE A 75 -2.17 -20.82 19.46
C ILE A 75 -3.48 -20.85 18.69
N LEU A 76 -3.70 -19.87 17.82
CA LEU A 76 -4.76 -19.89 16.81
C LEU A 76 -4.13 -20.14 15.44
N GLU A 77 -4.61 -21.14 14.71
CA GLU A 77 -4.15 -21.48 13.38
C GLU A 77 -5.30 -21.40 12.37
N LEU A 78 -5.21 -20.42 11.47
CA LEU A 78 -6.17 -20.20 10.39
C LEU A 78 -5.56 -20.74 9.10
N THR A 79 -6.00 -21.92 8.67
CA THR A 79 -5.55 -22.54 7.41
C THR A 79 -6.36 -22.01 6.23
N ASN A 80 -5.72 -21.85 5.07
CA ASN A 80 -6.40 -21.42 3.83
C ASN A 80 -7.16 -20.08 4.02
N VAL A 81 -6.43 -19.06 4.47
CA VAL A 81 -6.95 -17.71 4.72
C VAL A 81 -7.70 -17.19 3.50
N ASP A 82 -8.94 -16.76 3.71
CA ASP A 82 -9.77 -16.14 2.69
C ASP A 82 -10.02 -14.65 2.98
N VAL A 83 -10.72 -13.96 2.08
CA VAL A 83 -11.08 -12.53 2.28
C VAL A 83 -11.91 -12.34 3.54
N LYS A 84 -12.76 -13.33 3.85
CA LYS A 84 -13.57 -13.35 5.05
C LYS A 84 -12.78 -13.71 6.28
N SER A 85 -11.49 -14.01 6.24
CA SER A 85 -10.66 -14.29 7.41
C SER A 85 -10.00 -13.01 7.93
N TYR A 86 -9.85 -11.98 7.09
CA TYR A 86 -9.27 -10.71 7.52
C TYR A 86 -10.12 -10.03 8.60
N GLY A 87 -9.44 -9.32 9.50
CA GLY A 87 -10.08 -8.62 10.61
C GLY A 87 -9.35 -8.79 11.93
N ARG A 88 -10.06 -8.51 13.02
CA ARG A 88 -9.51 -8.50 14.38
C ARG A 88 -9.78 -9.82 15.09
N TYR A 89 -8.73 -10.38 15.67
CA TYR A 89 -8.79 -11.55 16.52
C TYR A 89 -8.43 -11.16 17.95
N MET A 90 -9.15 -11.69 18.92
CA MET A 90 -8.98 -11.42 20.34
C MET A 90 -8.77 -12.72 21.10
N CYS A 91 -7.67 -12.78 21.82
CA CYS A 91 -7.44 -13.79 22.84
C CYS A 91 -7.98 -13.26 24.17
N ARG A 92 -8.89 -14.02 24.78
CA ARG A 92 -9.46 -13.71 26.09
C ARG A 92 -9.03 -14.77 27.08
N ILE A 93 -8.57 -14.32 28.24
CA ILE A 93 -8.29 -15.15 29.41
C ILE A 93 -9.26 -14.75 30.50
N GLU A 94 -9.98 -15.72 31.04
CA GLU A 94 -10.91 -15.55 32.16
C GLU A 94 -10.42 -16.35 33.36
N MET A 95 -10.55 -15.78 34.56
CA MET A 95 -10.15 -16.42 35.81
C MET A 95 -11.32 -16.43 36.80
N GLY A 96 -11.63 -17.60 37.35
CA GLY A 96 -12.69 -17.76 38.35
C GLY A 96 -14.08 -17.43 37.82
N ASN A 97 -14.81 -16.56 38.50
CA ASN A 97 -16.17 -16.11 38.12
C ASN A 97 -16.17 -14.98 37.07
N SER A 98 -15.17 -14.95 36.18
CA SER A 98 -14.99 -13.97 35.11
C SER A 98 -14.84 -12.50 35.57
N ALA A 99 -14.70 -12.23 36.88
CA ALA A 99 -14.47 -10.88 37.40
C ALA A 99 -13.11 -10.31 36.97
N HIS A 100 -12.13 -11.19 36.77
CA HIS A 100 -10.81 -10.86 36.26
C HIS A 100 -10.64 -11.45 34.87
N ARG A 101 -10.60 -10.58 33.86
CA ARG A 101 -10.37 -10.94 32.47
C ARG A 101 -9.25 -10.13 31.86
N LEU A 102 -8.50 -10.78 30.97
CA LEU A 102 -7.48 -10.14 30.14
C LEU A 102 -7.82 -10.38 28.68
N GLU A 103 -7.91 -9.30 27.92
CA GLU A 103 -8.18 -9.34 26.49
C GLU A 103 -7.00 -8.75 25.72
N MET A 104 -6.54 -9.48 24.71
CA MET A 104 -5.45 -9.06 23.83
C MET A 104 -5.86 -9.27 22.39
N SER A 105 -5.62 -8.29 21.53
CA SER A 105 -6.06 -8.36 20.13
C SER A 105 -4.94 -8.13 19.15
N ALA A 106 -5.10 -8.69 17.96
CA ALA A 106 -4.24 -8.49 16.81
C ALA A 106 -5.07 -8.52 15.51
N TRP A 107 -4.54 -7.88 14.47
CA TRP A 107 -5.16 -7.78 13.16
C TRP A 107 -4.53 -8.74 12.15
N LEU A 108 -5.39 -9.36 11.36
CA LEU A 108 -5.02 -10.08 10.14
C LEU A 108 -5.35 -9.20 8.93
N PHE A 109 -4.32 -8.78 8.21
CA PHE A 109 -4.43 -7.97 7.00
C PHE A 109 -4.18 -8.79 5.74
N GLY A 110 -4.86 -8.44 4.67
CA GLY A 110 -4.46 -8.84 3.32
C GLY A 110 -3.25 -8.05 2.83
N PRO A 111 -2.50 -8.56 1.84
CA PRO A 111 -1.40 -7.83 1.23
C PRO A 111 -1.90 -6.49 0.65
N PRO A 112 -1.09 -5.43 0.72
CA PRO A 112 -1.46 -4.15 0.11
C PRO A 112 -1.69 -4.36 -1.39
N ILE A 113 -2.81 -3.84 -1.89
CA ILE A 113 -3.05 -3.78 -3.32
C ILE A 113 -2.02 -2.79 -3.88
N LYS A 114 -1.07 -3.27 -4.69
CA LYS A 114 -0.22 -2.36 -5.45
C LYS A 114 -1.15 -1.59 -6.39
N ALA A 115 -1.30 -0.29 -6.15
CA ALA A 115 -1.95 0.57 -7.11
C ALA A 115 -1.14 0.47 -8.41
N GLU A 116 -1.72 -0.12 -9.45
CA GLU A 116 -1.12 -0.12 -10.76
C GLU A 116 -1.17 1.32 -11.27
N ASP A 117 0.00 1.95 -11.30
CA ASP A 117 0.15 3.38 -11.51
C ASP A 117 -0.10 3.71 -12.99
N SER A 118 -1.37 3.86 -13.35
CA SER A 118 -1.84 4.18 -14.71
C SER A 118 -1.27 5.51 -15.24
N SER A 119 -0.70 6.34 -14.36
CA SER A 119 0.04 7.57 -14.68
C SER A 119 1.30 7.30 -15.53
N SER A 120 1.96 6.16 -15.32
CA SER A 120 3.21 5.79 -16.01
C SER A 120 2.99 5.58 -17.51
N ALA A 121 1.90 4.92 -17.89
CA ALA A 121 1.59 4.67 -19.30
C ALA A 121 1.28 5.98 -20.05
N LEU A 122 0.51 6.89 -19.45
CA LEU A 122 0.18 8.18 -20.06
C LEU A 122 1.42 9.06 -20.26
N LEU A 123 2.34 9.09 -19.29
CA LEU A 123 3.61 9.81 -19.42
C LEU A 123 4.49 9.23 -20.53
N GLN A 124 4.52 7.90 -20.67
CA GLN A 124 5.23 7.24 -21.77
C GLN A 124 4.63 7.60 -23.14
N PHE A 125 3.31 7.57 -23.28
CA PHE A 125 2.64 7.97 -24.52
C PHE A 125 2.88 9.44 -24.87
N LEU A 126 2.82 10.34 -23.88
CA LEU A 126 3.13 11.77 -24.06
C LEU A 126 4.56 12.00 -24.53
N ALA A 127 5.53 11.30 -23.92
CA ALA A 127 6.94 11.40 -24.29
C ALA A 127 7.19 10.94 -25.74
N ILE A 128 6.59 9.81 -26.14
CA ILE A 128 6.68 9.30 -27.51
C ILE A 128 6.07 10.29 -28.51
N PHE A 129 4.89 10.83 -28.20
CA PHE A 129 4.21 11.79 -29.06
C PHE A 129 5.05 13.07 -29.28
N LEU A 130 5.62 13.63 -28.21
CA LEU A 130 6.51 14.80 -28.29
C LEU A 130 7.78 14.53 -29.11
N ALA A 131 8.38 13.34 -28.96
CA ALA A 131 9.53 12.94 -29.75
C ALA A 131 9.19 12.82 -31.25
N CYS A 132 8.04 12.26 -31.59
CA CYS A 132 7.56 12.19 -32.98
C CYS A 132 7.34 13.59 -33.58
N LEU A 133 6.72 14.51 -32.84
CA LEU A 133 6.53 15.89 -33.29
C LEU A 133 7.86 16.61 -33.54
N ALA A 134 8.83 16.45 -32.64
CA ALA A 134 10.16 17.02 -32.79
C ALA A 134 10.87 16.46 -34.03
N PHE A 135 10.77 15.15 -34.27
CA PHE A 135 11.34 14.51 -35.45
C PHE A 135 10.71 15.00 -36.75
N LEU A 136 9.38 15.13 -36.79
CA LEU A 136 8.67 15.68 -37.94
C LEU A 136 9.06 17.14 -38.20
N ALA A 137 9.20 17.96 -37.15
CA ALA A 137 9.68 19.34 -37.28
C ALA A 137 11.11 19.42 -37.83
N LEU A 138 12.00 18.52 -37.39
CA LEU A 138 13.36 18.43 -37.94
C LEU A 138 13.35 18.02 -39.40
N LEU A 139 12.50 17.07 -39.80
CA LEU A 139 12.36 16.65 -41.19
C LEU A 139 11.82 17.77 -42.08
N THR A 140 10.82 18.54 -41.62
CA THR A 140 10.31 19.68 -42.38
C THR A 140 11.37 20.76 -42.51
N VAL A 141 12.08 21.13 -41.43
CA VAL A 141 13.19 22.09 -41.50
C VAL A 141 14.28 21.59 -42.46
N TYR A 142 14.67 20.31 -42.40
CA TYR A 142 15.68 19.75 -43.30
C TYR A 142 15.25 19.81 -44.78
N ARG A 143 13.98 19.51 -45.07
CA ARG A 143 13.43 19.52 -46.44
C ARG A 143 13.22 20.94 -46.99
N TYR A 144 12.77 21.87 -46.16
CA TYR A 144 12.42 23.23 -46.58
C TYR A 144 13.57 24.24 -46.44
N ALA A 145 14.57 23.99 -45.59
CA ALA A 145 15.75 24.87 -45.48
C ALA A 145 16.50 25.11 -46.81
N PRO A 146 16.77 24.12 -47.68
CA PRO A 146 17.46 24.37 -48.94
C PRO A 146 16.63 25.20 -49.93
N THR A 147 15.31 24.97 -49.99
CA THR A 147 14.41 25.73 -50.88
C THR A 147 14.22 27.17 -50.37
N TRP A 148 14.06 27.37 -49.07
CA TRP A 148 14.03 28.71 -48.45
C TRP A 148 15.34 29.48 -48.66
N ARG A 149 16.50 28.83 -48.50
CA ARG A 149 17.81 29.43 -48.78
C ARG A 149 17.96 29.84 -50.24
N GLN A 150 17.47 29.03 -51.19
CA GLN A 150 17.51 29.37 -52.62
C GLN A 150 16.60 30.57 -52.96
N ILE A 151 15.40 30.65 -52.39
CA ILE A 151 14.45 31.75 -52.63
C ILE A 151 15.00 33.08 -52.10
N ASN A 152 15.48 33.10 -50.85
CA ASN A 152 16.06 34.32 -50.27
C ASN A 152 17.35 34.77 -50.98
N ARG A 153 18.14 33.82 -51.50
CA ARG A 153 19.35 34.13 -52.27
C ARG A 153 19.03 34.73 -53.65
N LYS A 154 17.89 34.41 -54.26
CA LYS A 154 17.42 35.08 -55.49
C LYS A 154 16.98 36.52 -55.24
N ASN A 155 16.29 36.79 -54.13
CA ASN A 155 15.80 38.13 -53.80
C ASN A 155 16.94 39.12 -53.45
N SER A 156 18.08 38.63 -52.93
CA SER A 156 19.26 39.47 -52.67
C SER A 156 19.98 39.97 -53.93
N ASN A 157 19.72 39.38 -55.09
CA ASN A 157 20.43 39.71 -56.35
C ASN A 157 19.58 40.60 -57.29
N GLN A 158 18.44 41.12 -56.82
CA GLN A 158 17.59 42.01 -57.62
C GLN A 158 17.94 43.48 -57.34
N CYS A 159 18.91 43.97 -58.11
CA CYS A 159 19.24 45.35 -58.50
C CYS A 159 18.97 46.51 -57.51
N ARG A 160 20.05 47.05 -56.94
CA ARG A 160 20.17 48.46 -56.51
C ARG A 160 20.32 49.34 -57.75
N MET A 161 19.29 50.13 -58.10
CA MET A 161 19.41 51.22 -59.08
C MET A 161 19.92 52.48 -58.36
N ASP A 162 20.96 53.11 -58.89
CA ASP A 162 21.52 54.36 -58.33
C ASP A 162 20.59 55.56 -58.62
N PRO A 163 20.39 56.48 -57.67
CA PRO A 163 19.42 57.58 -57.80
C PRO A 163 19.89 58.78 -58.63
N ALA A 164 20.95 58.66 -59.45
CA ALA A 164 21.56 59.80 -60.13
C ALA A 164 20.96 60.16 -61.51
N GLU A 165 19.91 59.48 -61.99
CA GLU A 165 19.32 59.71 -63.31
C GLU A 165 17.93 60.39 -63.25
N LYS A 166 17.76 61.40 -62.39
CA LYS A 166 16.45 62.09 -62.25
C LYS A 166 16.43 63.61 -62.39
N PHE A 167 17.56 64.27 -62.63
CA PHE A 167 17.56 65.72 -62.83
C PHE A 167 18.45 66.14 -64.01
N ASN A 168 17.83 66.26 -65.19
CA ASN A 168 18.32 67.14 -66.26
C ASN A 168 17.18 68.07 -66.65
N ILE A 169 17.22 69.30 -66.14
CA ILE A 169 16.37 70.42 -66.52
C ILE A 169 17.07 71.13 -67.69
N PRO A 170 16.46 71.31 -68.87
CA PRO A 170 17.07 72.07 -69.94
C PRO A 170 16.88 73.58 -69.71
N THR A 171 17.98 74.33 -69.64
CA THR A 171 18.00 75.79 -69.81
C THR A 171 17.97 76.13 -71.30
N ARG A 172 17.00 76.94 -71.72
CA ARG A 172 16.88 77.48 -73.09
C ARG A 172 17.66 78.82 -73.17
N PRO A 173 18.41 79.10 -74.27
CA PRO A 173 19.01 80.41 -74.52
C PRO A 173 17.98 81.46 -74.94
#